data_AF-A0AAW0A929-F1
#
_entry.id   AF-A0AAW0A929-F1
#
_cell.length_a   1.000
_cell.length_b   1.000
_cell.length_c   1.000
_cell.angle_alpha   90.00
_cell.angle_beta   90.00
_cell.angle_gamma   90.00
#
_symmetry.space_group_name_H-M   'P 1'
#
loop_
_entity.id
_entity.type
_entity.pdbx_description
1 polymer ?
#
loop_
_entity_poly.entity_id
_entity_poly.type
_entity_poly.pdbx_seq_one_letter_code
_entity_poly.pdbx_strand_id
1 'polypeptide(L)'
;MNSLYTSGVRQTSSLQADLERLRSGEHSPALLGQISASLAAMNRTVDDYDSMAKREIIKAKQEKAQMRVQKFRADYMELRTQFEQLKAQASADQAAAQRADLITGASTSSSASDTRRRFQTTPAESLHPGLRPQGDQHAESPFRTPTPQPSFGTREQHALDEHTFIQNTGARLDDFLNQGREVLDNLRDQRNMLKGTHRRLLDAANTLGLSRDVIGWIERRSTQDMYIFLGGAVFTFFCFYLIWRYLG
;
A
#
# COMPACT_ATOMS: atom_id res chain seq x y z
N MET A 1 -4.99 -25.96 -4.53
CA MET A 1 -3.54 -25.68 -4.69
C MET A 1 -3.14 -25.36 -6.12
N ASN A 2 -3.37 -26.20 -7.13
CA ASN A 2 -2.93 -25.88 -8.50
C ASN A 2 -3.56 -24.61 -9.08
N SER A 3 -4.84 -24.33 -8.81
CA SER A 3 -5.51 -23.10 -9.23
C SER A 3 -4.86 -21.84 -8.64
N LEU A 4 -4.58 -21.84 -7.34
CA LEU A 4 -3.88 -20.74 -6.66
C LEU A 4 -2.46 -20.54 -7.19
N TYR A 5 -1.73 -21.62 -7.47
CA TYR A 5 -0.41 -21.54 -8.08
C TYR A 5 -0.48 -20.87 -9.46
N THR A 6 -1.39 -21.30 -10.33
CA THR A 6 -1.58 -20.68 -11.64
C THR A 6 -2.01 -19.22 -11.53
N SER A 7 -2.87 -18.89 -10.56
CA SER A 7 -3.26 -17.51 -10.27
C SER A 7 -2.06 -16.66 -9.85
N GLY A 8 -1.25 -17.14 -8.90
CA GLY A 8 -0.05 -16.44 -8.44
C GLY A 8 0.97 -16.21 -9.55
N VAL A 9 1.19 -17.20 -10.43
CA VAL A 9 2.05 -17.03 -11.61
C VAL A 9 1.51 -15.95 -12.55
N ARG A 10 0.20 -15.94 -12.83
CA ARG A 10 -0.41 -14.90 -13.67
C ARG A 10 -0.29 -13.51 -13.04
N GLN A 11 -0.57 -13.40 -11.74
CA GLN A 11 -0.43 -12.14 -10.98
C GLN A 11 1.01 -11.61 -11.00
N THR A 12 1.99 -12.50 -10.86
CA THR A 12 3.42 -12.15 -10.95
C THR A 12 3.75 -11.63 -12.34
N SER A 13 3.30 -12.33 -13.39
CA SER A 13 3.52 -11.93 -14.78
C SER A 13 2.86 -10.59 -15.14
N SER A 14 1.63 -10.34 -14.66
CA SER A 14 0.97 -9.05 -14.86
C SER A 14 1.67 -7.92 -14.10
N LEU A 15 2.12 -8.18 -12.86
CA LEU A 15 2.87 -7.20 -12.07
C LEU A 15 4.20 -6.82 -12.74
N GLN A 16 4.91 -7.79 -13.33
CA GLN A 16 6.12 -7.51 -14.10
C GLN A 16 5.84 -6.65 -15.33
N ALA A 17 4.75 -6.92 -16.05
CA ALA A 17 4.35 -6.11 -17.20
C ALA A 17 3.98 -4.67 -16.78
N ASP A 18 3.24 -4.50 -15.68
CA ASP A 18 2.87 -3.19 -15.16
C ASP A 18 4.10 -2.41 -14.64
N LEU A 19 5.07 -3.08 -14.00
CA LEU A 19 6.34 -2.47 -13.60
C LEU A 19 7.21 -2.07 -14.79
N GLU A 20 7.21 -2.86 -15.86
CA GLU A 20 7.92 -2.50 -17.09
C GLU A 20 7.32 -1.24 -17.74
N ARG A 21 5.98 -1.10 -17.72
CA ARG A 21 5.30 0.13 -18.15
C ARG A 21 5.72 1.33 -17.29
N LEU A 22 5.79 1.14 -15.96
CA LEU A 22 6.26 2.18 -15.05
C LEU A 22 7.73 2.56 -15.34
N ARG A 23 8.58 1.58 -15.66
CA ARG A 23 9.98 1.79 -16.04
C ARG A 23 10.13 2.51 -17.37
N SER A 24 9.21 2.29 -18.32
CA SER A 24 9.20 2.96 -19.61
C SER A 24 8.84 4.45 -19.54
N GLY A 25 8.52 4.97 -18.35
CA GLY A 25 8.20 6.38 -18.09
C GLY A 25 6.70 6.67 -17.96
N GLU A 26 5.83 5.65 -18.01
CA GLU A 26 4.40 5.79 -17.80
C GLU A 26 4.07 5.94 -16.30
N HIS A 27 4.37 7.09 -15.71
CA HIS A 27 4.08 7.40 -14.31
C HIS A 27 2.63 7.87 -14.09
N SER A 28 1.66 7.11 -14.61
CA SER A 28 0.25 7.44 -14.43
C SER A 28 -0.21 7.14 -13.00
N PRO A 29 -0.95 8.05 -12.32
CA PRO A 29 -1.49 7.79 -10.99
C PRO A 29 -2.45 6.59 -10.96
N ALA A 30 -3.15 6.33 -12.07
CA ALA A 30 -4.00 5.15 -12.22
C ALA A 30 -3.17 3.85 -12.23
N LEU A 31 -2.05 3.84 -12.96
CA LEU A 31 -1.15 2.69 -13.04
C LEU A 31 -0.46 2.40 -11.69
N LEU A 32 -0.05 3.45 -10.97
CA LEU A 32 0.47 3.32 -9.60
C LEU A 32 -0.57 2.71 -8.64
N GLY A 33 -1.84 3.14 -8.75
CA GLY A 33 -2.95 2.57 -7.98
C GLY A 33 -3.20 1.10 -8.33
N GLN A 34 -3.23 0.78 -9.62
CA GLN A 34 -3.40 -0.58 -10.13
C GLN A 34 -2.29 -1.52 -9.62
N ILE A 35 -1.02 -1.11 -9.69
CA ILE A 35 0.12 -1.89 -9.20
C ILE A 35 0.03 -2.10 -7.68
N SER A 36 -0.34 -1.06 -6.93
CA SER A 36 -0.53 -1.16 -5.48
C SER A 36 -1.65 -2.15 -5.12
N ALA A 37 -2.77 -2.12 -5.85
CA ALA A 37 -3.88 -3.05 -5.65
C ALA A 37 -3.49 -4.49 -6.02
N SER A 38 -2.79 -4.70 -7.13
CA SER A 38 -2.34 -6.03 -7.57
C SER A 38 -1.26 -6.61 -6.66
N LEU A 39 -0.36 -5.80 -6.09
CA LEU A 39 0.56 -6.20 -5.02
C LEU A 39 -0.19 -6.68 -3.78
N ALA A 40 -1.23 -5.95 -3.35
CA ALA A 40 -2.05 -6.35 -2.21
C ALA A 40 -2.82 -7.66 -2.50
N ALA A 41 -3.34 -7.83 -3.71
CA ALA A 41 -3.99 -9.07 -4.14
C ALA A 41 -3.01 -10.25 -4.18
N MET A 42 -1.79 -10.07 -4.69
CA MET A 42 -0.74 -11.09 -4.70
C MET A 42 -0.34 -11.50 -3.29
N ASN A 43 -0.21 -10.55 -2.35
CA ASN A 43 0.11 -10.90 -0.97
C ASN A 43 -0.95 -11.82 -0.35
N ARG A 44 -2.24 -11.53 -0.61
CA ARG A 44 -3.35 -12.40 -0.17
C ARG A 44 -3.28 -13.80 -0.79
N THR A 45 -3.00 -13.91 -2.08
CA THR A 45 -2.90 -15.23 -2.72
C THR A 45 -1.73 -16.06 -2.21
N VAL A 46 -0.61 -15.40 -1.87
CA VAL A 46 0.55 -16.05 -1.23
C VAL A 46 0.19 -16.56 0.17
N ASP A 47 -0.50 -15.76 0.98
CA ASP A 47 -0.96 -16.18 2.31
C ASP A 47 -1.98 -17.32 2.24
N ASP A 48 -2.92 -17.27 1.30
CA ASP A 48 -3.87 -18.35 1.05
C ASP A 48 -3.14 -19.63 0.62
N TYR A 49 -2.13 -19.52 -0.25
CA TYR A 49 -1.32 -20.65 -0.71
C TYR A 49 -0.48 -21.25 0.43
N ASP A 50 0.10 -20.42 1.31
CA ASP A 50 0.82 -20.86 2.52
C ASP A 50 -0.12 -21.61 3.49
N SER A 51 -1.34 -21.10 3.68
CA SER A 51 -2.35 -21.76 4.51
C SER A 51 -2.75 -23.14 3.96
N MET A 52 -2.85 -23.28 2.63
CA MET A 52 -3.11 -24.57 1.99
C MET A 52 -1.91 -25.52 2.08
N ALA A 53 -0.69 -25.00 1.93
CA ALA A 53 0.54 -25.79 2.04
C ALA A 53 0.69 -26.39 3.44
N LYS A 54 0.37 -25.62 4.50
CA LYS A 54 0.39 -26.09 5.89
C LYS A 54 -0.65 -27.17 6.18
N ARG A 55 -1.79 -27.14 5.49
CA ARG A 55 -2.90 -28.11 5.64
C ARG A 55 -2.72 -29.39 4.81
N GLU A 56 -1.71 -29.44 3.94
CA GLU A 56 -1.45 -30.61 3.11
C GLU A 56 -0.90 -31.76 3.96
N ILE A 57 -1.56 -32.92 3.92
CA ILE A 57 -1.24 -34.11 4.73
C ILE A 57 -0.06 -34.88 4.12
N ILE A 58 0.11 -34.81 2.80
CA ILE A 58 1.18 -35.53 2.10
C ILE A 58 2.48 -34.72 2.17
N LYS A 59 3.44 -35.19 2.99
CA LYS A 59 4.72 -34.51 3.25
C LYS A 59 5.48 -34.10 1.97
N ALA A 60 5.56 -34.98 0.96
CA ALA A 60 6.22 -34.65 -0.31
C ALA A 60 5.51 -33.55 -1.13
N LYS A 61 4.17 -33.42 -1.03
CA LYS A 61 3.43 -32.33 -1.66
C LYS A 61 3.53 -31.05 -0.84
N GLN A 62 3.54 -31.16 0.49
CA GLN A 62 3.75 -30.06 1.42
C GLN A 62 5.10 -29.38 1.18
N GLU A 63 6.19 -30.14 1.08
CA GLU A 63 7.53 -29.61 0.81
C GLU A 63 7.58 -28.86 -0.53
N LYS A 64 7.01 -29.42 -1.60
CA LYS A 64 6.90 -28.74 -2.90
C LYS A 64 6.07 -27.47 -2.82
N ALA A 65 4.95 -27.49 -2.08
CA ALA A 65 4.11 -26.32 -1.88
C ALA A 65 4.84 -25.23 -1.08
N GLN A 66 5.58 -25.61 -0.02
CA GLN A 66 6.39 -24.68 0.77
C GLN A 66 7.51 -24.04 -0.05
N MET A 67 8.20 -24.80 -0.92
CA MET A 67 9.19 -24.22 -1.84
C MET A 67 8.56 -23.18 -2.77
N ARG A 68 7.35 -23.45 -3.28
CA ARG A 68 6.61 -22.50 -4.13
C ARG A 68 6.17 -21.25 -3.35
N VAL A 69 5.73 -21.40 -2.09
CA VAL A 69 5.42 -20.25 -1.20
C VAL A 69 6.66 -19.39 -1.00
N GLN A 70 7.81 -20.00 -0.70
CA GLN A 70 9.07 -19.27 -0.52
C GLN A 70 9.45 -18.49 -1.78
N LYS A 71 9.34 -19.13 -2.95
CA LYS A 71 9.54 -18.47 -4.24
C LYS A 71 8.61 -17.26 -4.40
N PHE A 72 7.31 -17.43 -4.21
CA PHE A 72 6.37 -16.31 -4.36
C PHE A 72 6.60 -15.18 -3.34
N ARG A 73 7.06 -15.50 -2.12
CA ARG A 73 7.44 -14.46 -1.14
C ARG A 73 8.68 -13.70 -1.58
N ALA A 74 9.68 -14.38 -2.14
CA ALA A 74 10.87 -13.73 -2.70
C ALA A 74 10.47 -12.82 -3.87
N ASP A 75 9.68 -13.36 -4.83
CA ASP A 75 9.19 -12.61 -5.99
C ASP A 75 8.37 -11.37 -5.54
N TYR A 76 7.49 -11.52 -4.54
CA TYR A 76 6.72 -10.40 -3.97
C TYR A 76 7.61 -9.30 -3.39
N MET A 77 8.62 -9.68 -2.61
CA MET A 77 9.54 -8.72 -1.99
C MET A 77 10.37 -7.98 -3.04
N GLU A 78 10.81 -8.68 -4.09
CA GLU A 78 11.53 -8.09 -5.22
C GLU A 78 10.65 -7.09 -5.97
N LEU A 79 9.45 -7.50 -6.39
CA LEU A 79 8.49 -6.64 -7.10
C LEU A 79 8.13 -5.40 -6.29
N ARG A 80 7.91 -5.56 -4.97
CA ARG A 80 7.62 -4.46 -4.07
C ARG A 80 8.79 -3.48 -3.95
N THR A 81 10.01 -4.00 -3.89
CA THR A 81 11.22 -3.17 -3.82
C THR A 81 11.41 -2.38 -5.12
N GLN A 82 11.22 -3.03 -6.29
CA GLN A 82 11.28 -2.37 -7.60
C GLN A 82 10.22 -1.27 -7.72
N PHE A 83 8.99 -1.53 -7.30
CA PHE A 83 7.92 -0.53 -7.29
C PHE A 83 8.27 0.70 -6.45
N GLU A 84 8.77 0.49 -5.23
CA GLU A 84 9.12 1.60 -4.33
C GLU A 84 10.30 2.41 -4.87
N GLN A 85 11.30 1.75 -5.47
CA GLN A 85 12.42 2.42 -6.13
C GLN A 85 11.98 3.27 -7.32
N LEU A 86 11.15 2.71 -8.22
CA LEU A 86 10.60 3.43 -9.38
C LEU A 86 9.74 4.62 -8.95
N LYS A 87 8.93 4.45 -7.90
CA LYS A 87 8.11 5.51 -7.33
C LYS A 87 8.98 6.61 -6.71
N ALA A 88 10.02 6.25 -5.96
CA ALA A 88 10.96 7.20 -5.38
C ALA A 88 11.68 8.01 -6.47
N GLN A 89 12.14 7.34 -7.53
CA GLN A 89 12.78 7.98 -8.68
C GLN A 89 11.83 8.98 -9.36
N ALA A 90 10.60 8.57 -9.68
CA ALA A 90 9.60 9.45 -10.31
C ALA A 90 9.29 10.68 -9.42
N SER A 91 9.20 10.50 -8.10
CA SER A 91 8.97 11.61 -7.17
C SER A 91 10.16 12.57 -7.07
N ALA A 92 11.39 12.04 -7.18
CA ALA A 92 12.61 12.84 -7.17
C ALA A 92 12.74 13.67 -8.45
N ASP A 93 12.41 13.07 -9.60
CA ASP A 93 12.41 13.76 -10.90
C ASP A 93 11.38 14.90 -10.92
N GLN A 94 10.18 14.65 -10.38
CA GLN A 94 9.15 15.70 -10.24
C GLN A 94 9.60 16.83 -9.30
N ALA A 95 10.23 16.50 -8.16
CA ALA A 95 10.75 17.50 -7.23
C ALA A 95 11.89 18.32 -7.86
N ALA A 96 12.75 17.67 -8.65
CA ALA A 96 13.82 18.35 -9.39
C ALA A 96 13.26 19.29 -10.47
N ALA A 97 12.23 18.87 -11.22
CA ALA A 97 11.55 19.72 -12.19
C ALA A 97 10.90 20.94 -11.54
N GLN A 98 10.15 20.75 -10.45
CA GLN A 98 9.56 21.86 -9.69
C GLN A 98 10.62 22.82 -9.16
N ARG A 99 11.76 22.29 -8.69
CA ARG A 99 12.88 23.12 -8.25
C ARG A 99 13.51 23.90 -9.39
N ALA A 100 13.64 23.31 -10.58
CA ALA A 100 14.15 23.98 -11.77
C ALA A 100 13.22 25.12 -12.20
N ASP A 101 11.89 24.91 -12.19
CA ASP A 101 10.90 25.95 -12.50
C ASP A 101 10.95 27.11 -11.51
N LEU A 102 11.18 26.84 -10.22
CA LEU A 102 11.35 27.89 -9.21
C LEU A 102 12.65 28.70 -9.40
N ILE A 103 13.73 28.06 -9.84
CA ILE A 103 15.03 28.73 -10.07
C ILE A 103 14.98 29.56 -11.37
N THR A 104 14.36 29.05 -12.42
CA THR A 104 14.20 29.79 -13.68
C THR A 104 13.17 30.91 -13.53
N GLY A 105 12.06 30.66 -12.84
CA GLY A 105 11.06 31.67 -12.50
C GLY A 105 11.59 32.79 -11.61
N ALA A 106 12.53 32.51 -10.70
CA ALA A 106 13.18 33.53 -9.87
C ALA A 106 14.11 34.46 -10.67
N SER A 107 14.60 34.05 -11.85
CA SER A 107 15.46 34.89 -12.71
C SER A 107 14.68 35.92 -13.55
N THR A 108 13.36 35.75 -13.71
CA THR A 108 12.46 36.69 -14.42
C THR A 108 11.47 37.41 -13.51
N SER A 109 11.43 37.08 -12.21
CA SER A 109 10.53 37.70 -11.23
C SER A 109 11.25 38.38 -10.06
N SER A 110 12.40 39.00 -10.32
CA SER A 110 12.93 40.06 -9.43
C SER A 110 12.16 41.38 -9.58
N SER A 111 10.83 41.34 -9.55
CA SER A 111 10.02 42.48 -9.11
C SER A 111 9.80 42.31 -7.62
N ALA A 112 10.73 42.87 -6.84
CA ALA A 112 10.72 42.90 -5.39
C ALA A 112 9.59 43.82 -4.86
N SER A 113 8.34 43.46 -5.11
CA SER A 113 7.19 44.34 -4.85
C SER A 113 6.02 43.66 -4.14
N ASP A 114 6.19 42.50 -3.50
CA ASP A 114 5.03 41.79 -2.91
C ASP A 114 5.21 41.26 -1.48
N THR A 115 5.92 42.03 -0.64
CA THR A 115 6.00 41.76 0.81
C THR A 115 5.34 42.86 1.66
N ARG A 116 4.63 43.82 1.04
CA ARG A 116 4.00 44.96 1.75
C ARG A 116 2.46 45.05 1.65
N ARG A 117 1.75 43.96 1.34
CA ARG A 117 0.27 43.99 1.31
C ARG A 117 -0.42 43.00 2.26
N ARG A 118 0.25 42.60 3.35
CA ARG A 118 -0.36 41.73 4.37
C ARG A 118 -1.00 42.46 5.57
N PHE A 119 -0.92 43.78 5.66
CA PHE A 119 -1.58 44.52 6.73
C PHE A 119 -2.14 45.87 6.26
N GLN A 120 -3.39 45.88 5.81
CA GLN A 120 -4.36 46.88 6.28
C GLN A 120 -5.79 46.55 5.85
N THR A 121 -6.67 46.84 6.79
CA THR A 121 -8.08 46.52 6.89
C THR A 121 -8.99 47.53 6.16
N THR A 122 -10.20 47.08 5.79
CA THR A 122 -11.48 47.81 5.59
C THR A 122 -11.77 48.60 4.27
N PRO A 123 -13.07 48.74 3.88
CA PRO A 123 -13.54 48.98 2.49
C PRO A 123 -14.15 50.38 2.24
N ALA A 124 -14.14 50.88 0.99
CA ALA A 124 -15.13 51.84 0.46
C ALA A 124 -14.96 52.17 -1.06
N GLU A 125 -16.06 51.95 -1.79
CA GLU A 125 -16.66 52.68 -2.94
C GLU A 125 -15.91 53.65 -3.90
N SER A 126 -16.05 53.31 -5.21
CA SER A 126 -16.60 54.07 -6.37
C SER A 126 -15.94 55.33 -7.02
N LEU A 127 -15.96 55.29 -8.38
CA LEU A 127 -16.11 56.34 -9.43
C LEU A 127 -14.98 56.64 -10.45
N HIS A 128 -15.37 56.52 -11.74
CA HIS A 128 -14.79 56.92 -13.06
C HIS A 128 -14.64 58.46 -13.23
N PRO A 129 -14.03 59.11 -14.30
CA PRO A 129 -14.21 58.87 -15.76
C PRO A 129 -13.05 59.29 -16.74
N GLY A 130 -13.17 58.97 -18.05
CA GLY A 130 -12.14 59.20 -19.10
C GLY A 130 -12.38 60.37 -20.09
N LEU A 131 -11.51 60.50 -21.12
CA LEU A 131 -11.72 61.08 -22.49
C LEU A 131 -10.43 60.91 -23.39
N ARG A 132 -10.63 60.65 -24.70
CA ARG A 132 -9.77 60.21 -25.87
C ARG A 132 -8.74 61.26 -26.43
N PRO A 133 -8.02 61.15 -27.61
CA PRO A 133 -7.52 60.05 -28.52
C PRO A 133 -6.04 60.18 -29.08
N GLN A 134 -5.58 59.15 -29.83
CA GLN A 134 -4.59 59.07 -30.97
C GLN A 134 -3.12 59.55 -30.84
N GLY A 135 -2.16 58.68 -31.21
CA GLY A 135 -0.84 59.08 -31.77
C GLY A 135 0.36 58.35 -31.18
N ASP A 136 1.13 57.71 -32.08
CA ASP A 136 2.35 56.91 -31.85
C ASP A 136 3.54 57.70 -31.25
N GLN A 137 4.56 56.95 -30.79
CA GLN A 137 5.96 57.32 -30.45
C GLN A 137 6.37 57.55 -28.99
N HIS A 138 7.21 56.61 -28.52
CA HIS A 138 8.27 56.64 -27.51
C HIS A 138 8.62 57.98 -26.83
N ALA A 139 8.68 57.98 -25.49
CA ALA A 139 9.66 58.74 -24.70
C ALA A 139 9.74 58.21 -23.26
N GLU A 140 10.94 57.79 -22.86
CA GLU A 140 11.34 57.41 -21.51
C GLU A 140 11.26 58.63 -20.57
N SER A 141 10.53 58.52 -19.45
CA SER A 141 10.78 59.36 -18.26
C SER A 141 10.17 58.74 -16.99
N PRO A 142 10.83 58.82 -15.81
CA PRO A 142 10.43 58.10 -14.60
C PRO A 142 9.38 58.84 -13.73
N PHE A 143 8.88 59.99 -14.18
CA PHE A 143 7.93 60.83 -13.42
C PHE A 143 6.56 60.95 -14.08
N ARG A 144 6.24 60.10 -15.07
CA ARG A 144 4.93 60.11 -15.74
C ARG A 144 4.00 59.07 -15.14
N THR A 145 2.92 59.52 -14.49
CA THR A 145 1.79 58.68 -14.09
C THR A 145 1.25 57.89 -15.29
N PRO A 146 1.02 56.57 -15.18
CA PRO A 146 0.59 55.75 -16.31
C PRO A 146 -0.88 56.07 -16.64
N THR A 147 -1.11 56.59 -17.84
CA THR A 147 -2.46 56.63 -18.44
C THR A 147 -2.99 55.19 -18.60
N PRO A 148 -4.25 54.90 -18.20
CA PRO A 148 -4.83 53.57 -18.33
C PRO A 148 -5.08 53.25 -19.80
N GLN A 149 -4.17 52.51 -20.42
CA GLN A 149 -4.44 51.81 -21.67
C GLN A 149 -5.41 50.65 -21.38
N PRO A 150 -6.42 50.41 -22.23
CA PRO A 150 -7.38 49.35 -22.01
C PRO A 150 -6.72 47.99 -22.27
N SER A 151 -6.22 47.37 -21.20
CA SER A 151 -5.65 46.02 -21.12
C SER A 151 -6.73 44.92 -21.26
N PHE A 152 -7.64 45.04 -22.23
CA PHE A 152 -8.76 44.08 -22.38
C PHE A 152 -8.28 42.67 -22.75
N GLY A 153 -7.23 42.55 -23.56
CA GLY A 153 -6.69 41.23 -23.96
C GLY A 153 -6.07 40.44 -22.81
N THR A 154 -5.41 41.10 -21.86
CA THR A 154 -4.77 40.48 -20.70
C THR A 154 -5.79 39.97 -19.68
N ARG A 155 -6.94 40.65 -19.52
CA ARG A 155 -8.03 40.18 -18.65
C ARG A 155 -8.80 39.00 -19.24
N GLU A 156 -9.10 39.04 -20.55
CA GLU A 156 -9.80 37.93 -21.21
C GLU A 156 -8.95 36.67 -21.27
N GLN A 157 -7.65 36.79 -21.55
CA GLN A 157 -6.73 35.65 -21.51
C GLN A 157 -6.64 35.04 -20.10
N HIS A 158 -6.55 35.88 -19.06
CA HIS A 158 -6.52 35.39 -17.69
C HIS A 158 -7.82 34.67 -17.28
N ALA A 159 -8.98 35.15 -17.73
CA ALA A 159 -10.26 34.51 -17.45
C ALA A 159 -10.43 33.17 -18.20
N LEU A 160 -9.90 33.05 -19.41
CA LEU A 160 -9.91 31.79 -20.17
C LEU A 160 -8.96 30.76 -19.55
N ASP A 161 -7.76 31.18 -19.18
CA ASP A 161 -6.78 30.32 -18.50
C ASP A 161 -7.32 29.84 -17.14
N GLU A 162 -7.98 30.72 -16.37
CA GLU A 162 -8.63 30.37 -15.11
C GLU A 162 -9.76 29.35 -15.32
N HIS A 163 -10.59 29.55 -16.34
CA HIS A 163 -11.67 28.61 -16.66
C HIS A 163 -11.14 27.24 -17.09
N THR A 164 -10.10 27.20 -17.93
CA THR A 164 -9.44 25.95 -18.34
C THR A 164 -8.74 25.27 -17.16
N PHE A 165 -8.11 26.03 -16.27
CA PHE A 165 -7.50 25.51 -15.05
C PHE A 165 -8.55 24.91 -14.10
N ILE A 166 -9.68 25.58 -13.90
CA ILE A 166 -10.78 25.09 -13.04
C ILE A 166 -11.37 23.81 -13.62
N GLN A 167 -11.63 23.75 -14.93
CA GLN A 167 -12.17 22.56 -15.57
C GLN A 167 -11.22 21.36 -15.49
N ASN A 168 -9.93 21.57 -15.80
CA ASN A 168 -8.92 20.52 -15.69
C ASN A 168 -8.72 20.06 -14.24
N THR A 169 -8.83 20.99 -13.27
CA THR A 169 -8.73 20.67 -11.85
C THR A 169 -9.94 19.87 -11.38
N GLY A 170 -11.15 20.22 -11.83
CA GLY A 170 -12.37 19.48 -11.52
C GLY A 170 -12.29 18.03 -11.96
N ALA A 171 -11.89 17.79 -13.22
CA ALA A 171 -11.73 16.44 -13.75
C ALA A 171 -10.68 15.61 -12.97
N ARG A 172 -9.53 16.22 -12.63
CA ARG A 172 -8.48 15.54 -11.85
C ARG A 172 -8.90 15.26 -10.41
N LEU A 173 -9.65 16.17 -9.78
CA LEU A 173 -10.17 15.96 -8.44
C LEU A 173 -11.15 14.80 -8.41
N ASP A 174 -12.04 14.70 -9.41
CA ASP A 174 -12.99 13.59 -9.51
C ASP A 174 -12.29 12.24 -9.68
N ASP A 175 -11.23 12.19 -10.51
CA ASP A 175 -10.39 10.98 -10.65
C ASP A 175 -9.72 10.59 -9.32
N PHE A 176 -9.16 11.55 -8.59
CA PHE A 176 -8.59 11.29 -7.26
C PHE A 176 -9.63 10.87 -6.24
N LEU A 177 -10.85 11.38 -6.32
CA LEU A 177 -11.95 11.05 -5.41
C LEU A 177 -12.45 9.62 -5.66
N ASN A 178 -12.55 9.22 -6.92
CA ASN A 178 -12.84 7.83 -7.31
C ASN A 178 -11.72 6.88 -6.88
N GLN A 179 -10.46 7.25 -7.12
CA GLN A 179 -9.31 6.45 -6.66
C GLN A 179 -9.29 6.35 -5.13
N GLY A 180 -9.60 7.45 -4.43
CA GLY A 180 -9.70 7.49 -2.98
C GLY A 180 -10.80 6.57 -2.43
N ARG A 181 -11.96 6.52 -3.09
CA ARG A 181 -13.03 5.57 -2.76
C ARG A 181 -12.58 4.12 -2.94
N GLU A 182 -11.95 3.80 -4.06
CA GLU A 182 -11.48 2.44 -4.33
C GLU A 182 -10.41 1.99 -3.31
N VAL A 183 -9.51 2.90 -2.92
CA VAL A 183 -8.52 2.64 -1.87
C VAL A 183 -9.19 2.42 -0.51
N LEU A 184 -10.18 3.25 -0.15
CA LEU A 184 -10.91 3.10 1.10
C LEU A 184 -11.71 1.80 1.17
N ASP A 185 -12.34 1.38 0.06
CA ASP A 185 -13.03 0.09 -0.02
C ASP A 185 -12.05 -1.07 0.10
N ASN A 186 -10.89 -0.99 -0.57
CA ASN A 186 -9.82 -1.97 -0.39
C ASN A 186 -9.33 -2.06 1.07
N LEU A 187 -9.16 -0.93 1.76
CA LEU A 187 -8.77 -0.90 3.17
C LEU A 187 -9.86 -1.47 4.08
N ARG A 188 -11.14 -1.21 3.77
CA ARG A 188 -12.29 -1.78 4.47
C ARG A 188 -12.32 -3.30 4.31
N ASP A 189 -12.05 -3.81 3.11
CA ASP A 189 -11.98 -5.24 2.84
C ASP A 189 -10.76 -5.89 3.51
N GLN A 190 -9.60 -5.21 3.52
CA GLN A 190 -8.44 -5.65 4.29
C GLN A 190 -8.75 -5.76 5.78
N ARG A 191 -9.49 -4.81 6.35
CA ARG A 191 -9.91 -4.86 7.75
C ARG A 191 -10.83 -6.05 8.03
N ASN A 192 -11.77 -6.35 7.13
CA ASN A 192 -12.67 -7.51 7.28
C ASN A 192 -11.91 -8.83 7.17
N MET A 193 -10.95 -8.93 6.25
CA MET A 193 -10.04 -10.08 6.14
C MET A 193 -9.21 -10.25 7.42
N LEU A 194 -8.62 -9.18 7.94
CA LEU A 194 -7.80 -9.22 9.16
C LEU A 194 -8.61 -9.69 10.38
N LYS A 195 -9.87 -9.25 10.50
CA LYS A 195 -10.80 -9.78 11.51
C LYS A 195 -11.02 -11.29 11.34
N GLY A 196 -11.17 -11.77 10.11
CA GLY A 196 -11.29 -13.19 9.80
C GLY A 196 -10.04 -13.98 10.19
N THR A 197 -8.85 -13.47 9.88
CA THR A 197 -7.57 -14.06 10.28
C THR A 197 -7.39 -14.07 11.79
N HIS A 198 -7.73 -12.97 12.48
CA HIS A 198 -7.67 -12.88 13.94
C HIS A 198 -8.60 -13.92 14.59
N ARG A 199 -9.82 -14.09 14.06
CA ARG A 199 -10.76 -15.10 14.54
C ARG A 199 -10.20 -16.51 14.37
N ARG A 200 -9.65 -16.82 13.19
CA ARG A 200 -8.97 -18.10 12.92
C ARG A 200 -7.75 -18.34 13.81
N LEU A 201 -7.02 -17.28 14.17
CA LEU A 201 -5.86 -17.37 15.05
C LEU A 201 -6.30 -17.64 16.49
N LEU A 202 -7.35 -16.97 16.98
CA LEU A 202 -7.98 -17.28 18.26
C LEU A 202 -8.52 -18.71 18.31
N ASP A 203 -9.19 -19.16 17.25
CA ASP A 203 -9.68 -20.53 17.13
C ASP A 203 -8.52 -21.53 17.16
N ALA A 204 -7.44 -21.25 16.41
CA ALA A 204 -6.23 -22.07 16.41
C ALA A 204 -5.54 -22.08 17.78
N ALA A 205 -5.45 -20.94 18.46
CA ALA A 205 -4.90 -20.82 19.81
C ALA A 205 -5.72 -21.61 20.83
N ASN A 206 -7.06 -21.57 20.74
CA ASN A 206 -7.94 -22.40 21.56
C ASN A 206 -7.72 -23.90 21.27
N THR A 207 -7.56 -24.29 20.00
CA THR A 207 -7.27 -25.70 19.65
C THR A 207 -5.86 -26.15 20.06
N LEU A 208 -4.87 -25.25 20.04
CA LEU A 208 -3.51 -25.53 20.51
C LEU A 208 -3.46 -25.64 22.04
N GLY A 209 -4.27 -24.85 22.75
CA GLY A 209 -4.49 -24.98 24.19
C GLY A 209 -5.08 -26.35 24.56
N LEU A 210 -6.16 -26.74 23.88
CA LEU A 210 -6.76 -28.08 24.00
C LEU A 210 -5.77 -29.19 23.60
N SER A 211 -4.95 -28.98 22.57
CA SER A 211 -3.93 -29.95 22.14
C SER A 211 -2.87 -30.15 23.21
N ARG A 212 -2.55 -29.14 24.04
CA ARG A 212 -1.59 -29.27 25.14
C ARG A 212 -2.15 -30.12 26.26
N ASP A 213 -3.45 -29.99 26.55
CA ASP A 213 -4.15 -30.86 27.51
C ASP A 213 -4.27 -32.31 26.99
N VAL A 214 -4.52 -32.49 25.69
CA VAL A 214 -4.50 -33.82 25.05
C VAL A 214 -3.09 -34.43 25.08
N ILE A 215 -2.04 -33.65 24.84
CA ILE A 215 -0.64 -34.09 24.96
C ILE A 215 -0.34 -34.59 26.38
N GLY A 216 -0.77 -33.84 27.40
CA GLY A 216 -0.57 -34.21 28.80
C GLY A 216 -1.38 -35.43 29.22
N TRP A 217 -2.58 -35.60 28.65
CA TRP A 217 -3.40 -36.80 28.86
C TRP A 217 -2.75 -38.06 28.29
N ILE A 218 -2.09 -37.95 27.12
CA ILE A 218 -1.33 -39.05 26.51
C ILE A 218 -0.13 -39.44 27.39
N GLU A 219 0.62 -38.46 27.91
CA GLU A 219 1.78 -38.71 28.77
C GLU A 219 1.38 -39.35 30.12
N ARG A 220 0.25 -38.94 30.69
CA ARG A 220 -0.33 -39.60 31.88
C ARG A 220 -0.71 -41.05 31.62
N ARG A 221 -1.23 -41.38 30.44
CA ARG A 221 -1.57 -42.76 30.09
C ARG A 221 -0.32 -43.66 30.05
N SER A 222 0.78 -43.15 29.50
CA SER A 222 2.04 -43.91 29.43
C SER A 222 2.66 -44.13 30.81
N THR A 223 2.61 -43.11 31.69
CA THR A 223 3.09 -43.27 33.07
C THR A 223 2.21 -44.22 33.88
N GLN A 224 0.89 -44.16 33.71
CA GLN A 224 -0.03 -45.11 34.34
C GLN A 224 0.22 -46.56 33.89
N ASP A 225 0.51 -46.77 32.60
CA ASP A 225 0.84 -48.09 32.06
C ASP A 225 2.14 -48.65 32.67
N MET A 226 3.15 -47.79 32.88
CA MET A 226 4.39 -48.17 33.58
C MET A 226 4.13 -48.64 35.02
N TYR A 227 3.21 -47.98 35.75
CA TYR A 227 2.84 -48.40 37.11
C TYR A 227 2.07 -49.72 37.11
N ILE A 228 1.18 -49.95 36.15
CA ILE A 228 0.45 -51.22 36.01
C ILE A 228 1.44 -52.37 35.73
N PHE A 229 2.41 -52.14 34.84
CA PHE A 229 3.45 -53.11 34.55
C PHE A 229 4.30 -53.44 35.78
N LEU A 230 4.76 -52.42 36.51
CA LEU A 230 5.58 -52.62 37.71
C LEU A 230 4.79 -53.35 38.81
N GLY A 231 3.52 -53.00 39.01
CA GLY A 231 2.64 -53.69 39.95
C GLY A 231 2.44 -55.16 39.58
N GLY A 232 2.23 -55.46 38.29
CA GLY A 232 2.15 -56.84 37.78
C GLY A 232 3.43 -57.63 38.01
N ALA A 233 4.60 -57.02 37.80
CA ALA A 233 5.89 -57.65 38.04
C ALA A 233 6.11 -57.98 39.53
N VAL A 234 5.78 -57.07 40.44
CA VAL A 234 5.89 -57.33 41.89
C VAL A 234 4.95 -58.46 42.31
N PHE A 235 3.72 -58.48 41.79
CA PHE A 235 2.75 -59.52 42.08
C PHE A 235 3.22 -60.91 41.63
N THR A 236 3.79 -61.02 40.43
CA THR A 236 4.32 -62.30 39.94
C THR A 236 5.50 -62.80 40.77
N PHE A 237 6.43 -61.92 41.18
CA PHE A 237 7.50 -62.28 42.12
C PHE A 237 6.95 -62.73 43.48
N PHE A 238 5.90 -62.07 43.98
CA PHE A 238 5.25 -62.48 45.22
C PHE A 238 4.62 -63.88 45.12
N CYS A 239 3.95 -64.18 44.00
CA CYS A 239 3.42 -65.53 43.75
C CYS A 239 4.53 -66.59 43.71
N PHE A 240 5.65 -66.32 43.05
CA PHE A 240 6.79 -67.25 43.06
C PHE A 240 7.36 -67.47 44.46
N TYR A 241 7.47 -66.41 45.26
CA TYR A 241 7.89 -66.51 46.66
C TYR A 241 6.97 -67.40 47.48
N LEU A 242 5.65 -67.24 47.35
CA LEU A 242 4.67 -68.08 48.04
C LEU A 242 4.76 -69.55 47.63
N ILE A 243 4.95 -69.83 46.33
CA ILE A 243 5.15 -71.21 45.84
C ILE A 243 6.41 -71.80 46.45
N TRP A 244 7.52 -71.07 46.44
CA TRP A 244 8.78 -71.53 47.05
C TRP A 244 8.64 -71.78 48.56
N ARG A 245 7.87 -70.96 49.27
CA ARG A 245 7.68 -71.08 50.73
C ARG A 245 6.72 -72.20 51.14
N TYR A 246 5.78 -72.57 50.27
CA TYR A 246 4.69 -73.51 50.59
C TYR A 246 4.89 -74.91 49.98
N LEU A 247 5.61 -75.02 48.85
CA LEU A 247 5.99 -76.29 48.22
C LEU A 247 7.46 -76.69 48.48
N GLY A 248 8.25 -75.81 49.09
CA GLY A 248 9.65 -76.04 49.51
C GLY A 248 9.80 -76.09 51.02
#